data_AF-A0A4D4MGS0-F1
#
_entry.id   AF-A0A4D4MGS0-F1
#
_cell.length_a   1.000
_cell.length_b   1.000
_cell.length_c   1.000
_cell.angle_alpha   90.00
_cell.angle_beta   90.00
_cell.angle_gamma   90.00
#
_symmetry.space_group_name_H-M   'P 1'
#
loop_
_entity.id
_entity.type
_entity.pdbx_description
1 polymer ?
#
loop_
_entity_poly.entity_id
_entity_poly.type
_entity_poly.pdbx_seq_one_letter_code
_entity_poly.pdbx_strand_id
1 'polypeptide(L)'
;MAAVRRYDILDTPPDGAYDRVAALAARLFEVPVATVTIVDEDRIWFKAAHGLEGVSEIARDPGLCASAVLTDDTTVIPDTLLDPVACSNPLVAGPMGVRFYAAAPIITADGYRLGTVNILDTRPREISEADASTLGDLAAVVRDQLELRLSALNAVRAEQERRKVEQEKRQAEEEARQRAERDKAAIAAFASTLQRTLVPPALPAVPGLELACHYKTASPQEVGGDFYDVFPVGGAGGHSSWAMCAARAPKPPRSPH
;
A
#
# COMPACT_ATOMS: atom_id res chain seq x y z
N MET A 1 -3.07 19.88 11.76
CA MET A 1 -2.93 19.73 10.30
C MET A 1 -2.75 18.29 9.83
N ALA A 2 -1.94 17.44 10.47
CA ALA A 2 -1.85 16.01 10.09
C ALA A 2 -3.21 15.30 10.03
N ALA A 3 -4.11 15.65 10.98
CA ALA A 3 -5.47 15.14 11.01
C ALA A 3 -6.31 15.53 9.77
N VAL A 4 -6.19 16.73 9.23
CA VAL A 4 -6.91 17.13 8.00
C VAL A 4 -6.33 16.41 6.77
N ARG A 5 -5.00 16.38 6.66
CA ARG A 5 -4.29 15.79 5.52
C ARG A 5 -4.60 14.31 5.30
N ARG A 6 -4.89 13.54 6.36
CA ARG A 6 -5.18 12.10 6.21
C ARG A 6 -6.47 11.82 5.43
N TYR A 7 -7.43 12.74 5.45
CA TYR A 7 -8.71 12.59 4.75
C TYR A 7 -8.62 12.94 3.26
N ASP A 8 -7.50 13.51 2.81
CA ASP A 8 -7.28 13.91 1.41
C ASP A 8 -8.48 14.68 0.86
N ILE A 9 -8.98 15.64 1.65
CA ILE A 9 -10.26 16.32 1.42
C ILE A 9 -10.10 17.73 0.84
N LEU A 10 -9.00 18.40 1.18
CA LEU A 10 -8.68 19.74 0.67
C LEU A 10 -8.44 19.70 -0.84
N ASP A 11 -8.80 20.79 -1.53
CA ASP A 11 -8.60 20.97 -2.97
C ASP A 11 -9.22 19.84 -3.83
N THR A 12 -10.21 19.12 -3.29
CA THR A 12 -10.94 18.09 -4.02
C THR A 12 -12.14 18.68 -4.76
N PRO A 13 -12.56 18.08 -5.89
CA PRO A 13 -13.77 18.49 -6.59
C PRO A 13 -15.01 18.48 -5.67
N PRO A 14 -16.07 19.23 -6.04
CA PRO A 14 -17.35 19.16 -5.35
C PRO A 14 -17.83 17.71 -5.20
N ASP A 15 -18.44 17.43 -4.05
CA ASP A 15 -18.91 16.10 -3.70
C ASP A 15 -20.35 16.24 -3.21
N GLY A 16 -21.25 15.63 -3.98
CA GLY A 16 -22.69 15.75 -3.77
C GLY A 16 -23.16 15.31 -2.39
N ALA A 17 -22.38 14.53 -1.63
CA ALA A 17 -22.70 14.21 -0.25
C ALA A 17 -22.66 15.44 0.66
N TYR A 18 -21.59 16.24 0.58
CA TYR A 18 -21.43 17.45 1.38
C TYR A 18 -22.33 18.57 0.89
N ASP A 19 -22.53 18.68 -0.44
CA ASP A 19 -23.44 19.67 -1.04
C ASP A 19 -24.89 19.46 -0.56
N ARG A 20 -25.33 18.20 -0.43
CA ARG A 20 -26.63 17.88 0.14
C ARG A 20 -26.77 18.30 1.59
N VAL A 21 -25.71 18.16 2.40
CA VAL A 21 -25.73 18.63 3.80
C VAL A 21 -25.88 20.14 3.86
N ALA A 22 -25.08 20.88 3.10
CA ALA A 22 -25.18 22.35 3.05
C ALA A 22 -26.58 22.80 2.59
N ALA A 23 -27.11 22.22 1.51
CA ALA A 23 -28.45 22.54 1.01
C ALA A 23 -29.56 22.16 2.02
N LEU A 24 -29.41 21.05 2.74
CA LEU A 24 -30.36 20.64 3.78
C LEU A 24 -30.32 21.59 4.97
N ALA A 25 -29.14 21.97 5.44
CA ALA A 25 -28.98 22.96 6.50
C ALA A 25 -29.67 24.29 6.13
N ALA A 26 -29.40 24.82 4.93
CA ALA A 26 -30.03 26.07 4.49
C ALA A 26 -31.56 26.00 4.51
N ARG A 27 -32.13 24.87 4.08
CA ARG A 27 -33.58 24.65 4.06
C ARG A 27 -34.19 24.43 5.45
N LEU A 28 -33.52 23.68 6.32
CA LEU A 28 -34.03 23.38 7.67
C LEU A 28 -34.05 24.62 8.56
N PHE A 29 -33.02 25.46 8.46
CA PHE A 29 -32.89 26.67 9.27
C PHE A 29 -33.43 27.93 8.57
N GLU A 30 -33.97 27.78 7.35
CA GLU A 30 -34.50 28.87 6.52
C GLU A 30 -33.51 30.04 6.36
N VAL A 31 -32.23 29.73 6.18
CA VAL A 31 -31.15 30.71 6.02
C VAL A 31 -30.71 30.80 4.55
N PRO A 32 -30.22 31.97 4.10
CA PRO A 32 -29.74 32.12 2.73
C PRO A 32 -28.44 31.35 2.46
N VAL A 33 -27.62 31.12 3.49
CA VAL A 33 -26.30 30.52 3.33
C VAL A 33 -26.06 29.44 4.37
N ALA A 34 -25.52 28.31 3.90
CA ALA A 34 -25.00 27.25 4.76
C ALA A 34 -23.80 26.59 4.09
N THR A 35 -22.81 26.18 4.87
CA THR A 35 -21.56 25.63 4.34
C THR A 35 -21.02 24.48 5.16
N VAL A 36 -20.25 23.62 4.51
CA VAL A 36 -19.34 22.67 5.14
C VAL A 36 -17.93 23.16 4.90
N THR A 37 -17.22 23.50 5.96
CA THR A 37 -15.88 24.07 5.89
C THR A 37 -14.86 23.18 6.58
N ILE A 38 -13.65 23.13 6.03
CA ILE A 38 -12.49 22.49 6.63
C ILE A 38 -11.47 23.60 6.93
N VAL A 39 -10.97 23.61 8.15
CA VAL A 39 -9.99 24.61 8.61
C VAL A 39 -8.59 24.08 8.33
N ASP A 40 -7.88 24.76 7.44
CA ASP A 40 -6.48 24.49 7.10
C ASP A 40 -5.55 25.43 7.88
N GLU A 41 -4.25 25.39 7.60
CA GLU A 41 -3.24 26.16 8.33
C GLU A 41 -3.50 27.67 8.26
N ASP A 42 -3.68 28.18 7.04
CA ASP A 42 -3.80 29.60 6.69
C ASP A 42 -5.15 29.98 6.06
N ARG A 43 -6.00 29.00 5.75
CA ARG A 43 -7.29 29.20 5.05
C ARG A 43 -8.44 28.40 5.65
N ILE A 44 -9.65 28.84 5.35
CA ILE A 44 -10.87 28.06 5.53
C ILE A 44 -11.32 27.63 4.14
N TRP A 45 -11.32 26.32 3.91
CA TRP A 45 -11.69 25.73 2.64
C TRP A 45 -13.15 25.27 2.66
N PHE A 46 -13.91 25.62 1.63
CA PHE A 46 -15.34 25.29 1.52
C PHE A 46 -15.48 23.96 0.78
N LYS A 47 -15.77 22.89 1.53
CA LYS A 47 -16.05 21.59 0.92
C LYS A 47 -17.39 21.60 0.18
N ALA A 48 -18.35 22.34 0.73
CA ALA A 48 -19.66 22.55 0.15
C ALA A 48 -20.20 23.91 0.59
N ALA A 49 -20.93 24.57 -0.30
CA ALA A 49 -21.55 25.85 -0.02
C ALA A 49 -22.90 25.96 -0.71
N HIS A 50 -23.90 26.39 0.05
CA HIS A 50 -25.20 26.81 -0.44
C HIS A 50 -25.32 28.33 -0.28
N GLY A 51 -25.78 29.04 -1.31
CA GLY A 51 -25.93 30.50 -1.28
C GLY A 51 -24.64 31.31 -1.41
N LEU A 52 -23.48 30.64 -1.59
CA LEU A 52 -22.19 31.27 -1.84
C LEU A 52 -21.56 30.70 -3.12
N GLU A 53 -21.91 31.28 -4.26
CA GLU A 53 -21.38 30.86 -5.55
C GLU A 53 -19.98 31.44 -5.82
N GLY A 54 -19.09 30.64 -6.39
CA GLY A 54 -17.76 31.10 -6.82
C GLY A 54 -16.73 31.29 -5.71
N VAL A 55 -17.04 30.93 -4.46
CA VAL A 55 -16.12 31.01 -3.32
C VAL A 55 -15.72 29.60 -2.88
N SER A 56 -14.44 29.26 -3.05
CA SER A 56 -13.88 27.96 -2.65
C SER A 56 -13.07 28.01 -1.36
N GLU A 57 -12.56 29.18 -0.99
CA GLU A 57 -11.77 29.41 0.21
C GLU A 57 -11.80 30.88 0.64
N ILE A 58 -11.50 31.11 1.91
CA ILE A 58 -11.25 32.42 2.51
C ILE A 58 -10.04 32.35 3.43
N ALA A 59 -9.47 33.51 3.76
CA ALA A 59 -8.45 33.61 4.80
C ALA A 59 -9.00 33.14 6.16
N ARG A 60 -8.12 32.59 7.00
CA ARG A 60 -8.47 32.11 8.34
C ARG A 60 -8.51 33.27 9.35
N ASP A 61 -9.42 34.21 9.14
CA ASP A 61 -9.62 35.34 10.05
C ASP A 61 -10.35 34.92 11.34
N PRO A 62 -10.02 35.52 12.51
CA PRO A 62 -10.68 35.23 13.78
C PRO A 62 -12.20 35.48 13.77
N GLY A 63 -12.93 34.84 14.69
CA GLY A 63 -14.35 35.10 14.99
C GLY A 63 -15.29 33.99 14.59
N LEU A 64 -15.39 33.70 13.29
CA LEU A 64 -16.37 32.74 12.74
C LEU A 64 -15.81 31.30 12.79
N CYS A 65 -15.66 30.63 11.65
CA CYS A 65 -15.24 29.22 11.61
C CYS A 65 -13.90 28.98 12.33
N ALA A 66 -12.98 29.96 12.27
CA ALA A 66 -11.68 29.87 12.94
C ALA A 66 -11.79 29.80 14.47
N SER A 67 -12.83 30.40 15.07
CA SER A 67 -13.11 30.30 16.51
C SER A 67 -14.03 29.14 16.83
N ALA A 68 -15.10 28.93 16.04
CA ALA A 68 -16.08 27.88 16.28
C ALA A 68 -15.47 26.47 16.18
N VAL A 69 -14.43 26.27 15.35
CA VAL A 69 -13.71 24.98 15.30
C VAL A 69 -12.95 24.68 16.60
N LEU A 70 -12.81 25.63 17.53
CA LEU A 70 -12.11 25.44 18.80
C LEU A 70 -13.06 25.03 19.94
N THR A 71 -14.38 25.06 19.71
CA THR A 71 -15.40 24.66 20.69
C THR A 71 -15.78 23.19 20.51
N ASP A 72 -16.39 22.61 21.55
CA ASP A 72 -16.97 21.27 21.49
C ASP A 72 -18.45 21.30 21.09
N ASP A 73 -19.14 22.38 21.46
CA ASP A 73 -20.55 22.58 21.20
C ASP A 73 -20.78 23.54 20.01
N THR A 74 -22.01 23.52 19.50
CA THR A 74 -22.48 24.48 18.50
C THR A 74 -22.32 25.91 19.01
N THR A 75 -21.53 26.71 18.30
CA THR A 75 -21.40 28.15 18.55
C THR A 75 -22.58 28.87 17.91
N VAL A 76 -23.25 29.76 18.64
CA VAL A 76 -24.36 30.59 18.13
C VAL A 76 -24.05 32.05 18.42
N ILE A 77 -24.06 32.87 17.37
CA ILE A 77 -23.88 34.32 17.41
C ILE A 77 -25.14 34.96 16.81
N PRO A 78 -26.10 35.39 17.65
CA PRO A 78 -27.37 35.94 17.18
C PRO A 78 -27.22 37.23 16.37
N ASP A 79 -26.29 38.08 16.78
CA ASP A 79 -25.89 39.30 16.07
C ASP A 79 -24.36 39.47 16.11
N THR A 80 -23.69 39.23 14.99
CA THR A 80 -22.22 39.31 14.84
C THR A 80 -21.66 40.71 15.09
N LEU A 81 -22.46 41.77 14.98
CA LEU A 81 -22.02 43.12 15.30
C LEU A 81 -21.86 43.36 16.81
N LEU A 82 -22.51 42.52 17.64
CA LEU A 82 -22.42 42.57 19.09
C LEU A 82 -21.32 41.64 19.63
N ASP A 83 -20.82 40.72 18.81
CA ASP A 83 -19.75 39.82 19.18
C ASP A 83 -18.37 40.52 19.08
N PRO A 84 -17.58 40.60 20.17
CA PRO A 84 -16.31 41.31 20.16
C PRO A 84 -15.24 40.75 19.22
N VAL A 85 -15.35 39.47 18.84
CA VAL A 85 -14.36 38.80 17.98
C VAL A 85 -14.82 38.78 16.52
N ALA A 86 -16.11 38.50 16.28
CA ALA A 86 -16.67 38.41 14.94
C ALA A 86 -16.95 39.77 14.30
N CYS A 87 -17.17 40.84 15.07
CA CYS A 87 -17.54 42.15 14.50
C CYS A 87 -16.48 42.72 13.54
N SER A 88 -15.20 42.39 13.73
CA SER A 88 -14.10 42.79 12.84
C SER A 88 -13.83 41.81 11.69
N ASN A 89 -14.53 40.66 11.63
CA ASN A 89 -14.30 39.67 10.59
C ASN A 89 -14.70 40.24 9.21
N PRO A 90 -13.92 40.00 8.13
CA PRO A 90 -14.23 40.53 6.81
C PRO A 90 -15.62 40.14 6.25
N LEU A 91 -16.17 38.98 6.65
CA LEU A 91 -17.52 38.59 6.25
C LEU A 91 -18.61 39.42 6.96
N VAL A 92 -18.31 39.96 8.15
CA VAL A 92 -19.22 40.78 8.94
C VAL A 92 -19.09 42.26 8.56
N ALA A 93 -17.86 42.79 8.57
CA ALA A 93 -17.58 44.19 8.26
C ALA A 93 -17.60 44.53 6.76
N GLY A 94 -17.52 43.51 5.90
CA GLY A 94 -17.49 43.66 4.45
C GLY A 94 -18.87 43.60 3.78
N PRO A 95 -18.90 43.51 2.43
CA PRO A 95 -20.13 43.57 1.65
C PRO A 95 -21.14 42.45 1.91
N MET A 96 -20.69 41.30 2.41
CA MET A 96 -21.58 40.20 2.76
C MET A 96 -22.47 40.57 3.96
N GLY A 97 -21.98 41.42 4.86
CA GLY A 97 -22.75 41.97 5.98
C GLY A 97 -23.37 40.87 6.84
N VAL A 98 -22.63 39.80 7.13
CA VAL A 98 -23.13 38.70 7.96
C VAL A 98 -23.55 39.25 9.31
N ARG A 99 -24.79 39.00 9.71
CA ARG A 99 -25.38 39.41 10.99
C ARG A 99 -25.69 38.24 11.90
N PHE A 100 -26.03 37.07 11.38
CA PHE A 100 -26.24 35.87 12.16
C PHE A 100 -25.24 34.81 11.74
N TYR A 101 -24.73 34.06 12.72
CA TYR A 101 -23.85 32.93 12.48
C TYR A 101 -24.10 31.83 13.51
N ALA A 102 -24.25 30.59 13.07
CA ALA A 102 -24.18 29.42 13.94
C ALA A 102 -23.36 28.31 13.29
N ALA A 103 -22.58 27.60 14.09
CA ALA A 103 -21.64 26.60 13.58
C ALA A 103 -21.45 25.44 14.55
N ALA A 104 -21.65 24.23 14.05
CA ALA A 104 -21.32 23.00 14.75
C ALA A 104 -19.94 22.50 14.32
N PRO A 105 -19.04 22.18 15.27
CA PRO A 105 -17.71 21.67 14.96
C PRO A 105 -17.77 20.24 14.41
N ILE A 106 -16.96 19.96 13.40
CA ILE A 106 -16.75 18.60 12.87
C ILE A 106 -15.60 17.97 13.66
N ILE A 107 -15.95 17.12 14.63
CA ILE A 107 -15.00 16.47 15.54
C ILE A 107 -14.88 14.99 15.16
N THR A 108 -13.67 14.53 14.88
CA THR A 108 -13.39 13.13 14.53
C THR A 108 -13.48 12.20 15.74
N ALA A 109 -13.58 10.90 15.50
CA ALA A 109 -13.65 9.90 16.57
C ALA A 109 -12.43 9.91 17.52
N ASP A 110 -11.27 10.36 17.02
CA ASP A 110 -10.03 10.55 17.79
C ASP A 110 -9.83 11.99 18.29
N GLY A 111 -10.88 12.82 18.27
CA GLY A 111 -10.94 14.12 18.94
C GLY A 111 -10.32 15.29 18.18
N TYR A 112 -9.99 15.14 16.89
CA TYR A 112 -9.52 16.25 16.07
C TYR A 112 -10.68 17.07 15.53
N ARG A 113 -10.58 18.39 15.65
CA ARG A 113 -11.54 19.34 15.10
C ARG A 113 -11.09 19.75 13.71
N LEU A 114 -11.84 19.37 12.69
CA LEU A 114 -11.44 19.52 11.28
C LEU A 114 -12.03 20.77 10.64
N GLY A 115 -13.15 21.26 11.14
CA GLY A 115 -13.86 22.39 10.57
C GLY A 115 -15.27 22.51 11.12
N THR A 116 -16.20 23.07 10.35
CA THR A 116 -17.57 23.32 10.83
C THR A 116 -18.62 23.07 9.75
N VAL A 117 -19.81 22.66 10.18
CA VAL A 117 -21.05 22.89 9.43
C VAL A 117 -21.66 24.16 9.98
N ASN A 118 -21.84 25.18 9.14
CA ASN A 118 -22.30 26.48 9.59
C ASN A 118 -23.44 27.03 8.73
N ILE A 119 -24.21 27.90 9.35
CA ILE A 119 -25.33 28.64 8.78
C ILE A 119 -25.15 30.11 9.07
N LEU A 120 -25.53 30.97 8.12
CA LEU A 120 -25.39 32.41 8.28
C LEU A 120 -26.49 33.19 7.55
N ASP A 121 -26.79 34.38 8.07
CA ASP A 121 -27.73 35.32 7.47
C ASP A 121 -27.23 36.76 7.63
N THR A 122 -27.73 37.64 6.77
CA THR A 122 -27.57 39.10 6.77
C THR A 122 -28.52 39.83 7.75
N ARG A 123 -29.32 39.07 8.51
CA ARG A 123 -30.19 39.58 9.56
C ARG A 123 -29.91 38.83 10.87
N PRO A 124 -30.01 39.50 12.04
CA PRO A 124 -29.91 38.81 13.32
C PRO A 124 -30.98 37.71 13.45
N ARG A 125 -30.63 36.60 14.12
CA ARG A 125 -31.55 35.49 14.39
C ARG A 125 -31.23 34.83 15.72
N GLU A 126 -32.25 34.25 16.34
CA GLU A 126 -32.08 33.29 17.42
C GLU A 126 -32.43 31.90 16.90
N ILE A 127 -31.78 30.88 17.45
CA ILE A 127 -32.11 29.47 17.18
C ILE A 127 -32.34 28.76 18.52
N SER A 128 -33.19 27.75 18.52
CA SER A 128 -33.48 26.96 19.72
C SER A 128 -32.34 25.97 20.03
N GLU A 129 -32.35 25.38 21.23
CA GLU A 129 -31.45 24.27 21.55
C GLU A 129 -31.66 23.06 20.62
N ALA A 130 -32.90 22.82 20.18
CA ALA A 130 -33.22 21.76 19.22
C ALA A 130 -32.60 22.05 17.84
N ASP A 131 -32.57 23.31 17.42
CA ASP A 131 -31.91 23.73 16.19
C ASP A 131 -30.39 23.57 16.30
N ALA A 132 -29.80 23.96 17.43
CA ALA A 132 -28.37 23.77 17.69
C ALA A 132 -27.99 22.28 17.72
N SER A 133 -28.83 21.41 18.28
CA SER A 133 -28.68 19.95 18.23
C SER A 133 -28.78 19.43 16.80
N THR A 134 -29.74 19.92 16.02
CA THR A 134 -29.92 19.54 14.61
C THR A 134 -28.68 19.92 13.78
N LEU A 135 -28.09 21.09 14.02
CA LEU A 135 -26.85 21.51 13.36
C LEU A 135 -25.67 20.61 13.77
N GLY A 136 -25.62 20.20 15.05
CA GLY A 136 -24.70 19.19 15.56
C GLY A 136 -24.83 17.84 14.86
N ASP A 137 -26.06 17.37 14.65
CA ASP A 137 -26.33 16.12 13.92
C ASP A 137 -25.86 16.21 12.46
N LEU A 138 -26.02 17.35 11.80
CA LEU A 138 -25.48 17.57 10.45
C LEU A 138 -23.95 17.53 10.44
N ALA A 139 -23.28 18.08 11.46
CA ALA A 139 -21.83 17.95 11.60
C ALA A 139 -21.39 16.50 11.85
N ALA A 140 -22.17 15.72 12.61
CA ALA A 140 -21.94 14.29 12.80
C ALA A 140 -22.08 13.51 11.47
N VAL A 141 -23.07 13.84 10.64
CA VAL A 141 -23.21 13.25 9.29
C VAL A 141 -21.99 13.56 8.43
N VAL A 142 -21.48 14.79 8.46
CA VAL A 142 -20.26 15.16 7.72
C VAL A 142 -19.04 14.41 8.23
N ARG A 143 -18.89 14.27 9.55
CA ARG A 143 -17.84 13.43 10.16
C ARG A 143 -17.91 12.00 9.63
N ASP A 144 -19.10 11.39 9.61
CA ASP A 144 -19.26 10.01 9.17
C ASP A 144 -18.89 9.84 7.68
N GLN A 145 -19.17 10.85 6.84
CA GLN A 145 -18.71 10.88 5.45
C GLN A 145 -17.18 10.97 5.33
N LEU A 146 -16.53 11.75 6.20
CA LEU A 146 -15.06 11.83 6.25
C LEU A 146 -14.46 10.48 6.69
N GLU A 147 -15.03 9.81 7.69
CA GLU A 147 -14.56 8.50 8.13
C GLU A 147 -14.74 7.41 7.07
N LEU A 148 -15.85 7.43 6.33
CA LEU A 148 -16.08 6.55 5.19
C LEU A 148 -15.04 6.79 4.09
N ARG A 149 -14.73 8.05 3.78
CA ARG A 149 -13.69 8.42 2.82
C ARG A 149 -12.33 7.89 3.25
N LEU A 150 -11.94 8.10 4.50
CA LEU A 150 -10.67 7.62 5.05
C LEU A 150 -10.56 6.09 4.98
N SER A 151 -11.64 5.39 5.33
CA SER A 151 -11.72 3.93 5.27
C SER A 151 -11.54 3.41 3.84
N ALA A 152 -12.17 4.05 2.86
CA ALA A 152 -12.02 3.70 1.45
C ALA A 152 -10.58 3.92 0.95
N LEU A 153 -9.96 5.06 1.30
CA LEU A 153 -8.56 5.34 0.93
C LEU A 153 -7.59 4.32 1.52
N ASN A 154 -7.79 3.93 2.79
CA ASN A 154 -6.95 2.93 3.45
C ASN A 154 -7.12 1.54 2.81
N ALA A 155 -8.35 1.14 2.46
CA ALA A 155 -8.60 -0.12 1.77
C ALA A 155 -7.90 -0.20 0.40
N VAL A 156 -7.92 0.89 -0.37
CA VAL A 156 -7.23 0.98 -1.66
C VAL A 156 -5.71 0.86 -1.47
N ARG A 157 -5.13 1.57 -0.50
CA ARG A 157 -3.68 1.50 -0.21
C ARG A 157 -3.25 0.09 0.21
N ALA A 158 -3.99 -0.54 1.13
CA ALA A 158 -3.70 -1.90 1.60
C ALA A 158 -3.75 -2.93 0.45
N GLU A 159 -4.70 -2.82 -0.46
CA GLU A 159 -4.79 -3.70 -1.63
C GLU A 159 -3.60 -3.49 -2.60
N GLN A 160 -3.18 -2.24 -2.82
CA GLN A 160 -2.01 -1.93 -3.65
C GLN A 160 -0.71 -2.51 -3.05
N GLU A 161 -0.51 -2.35 -1.74
CA GLU A 161 0.63 -2.94 -1.03
C GLU A 161 0.62 -4.47 -1.13
N ARG A 162 -0.55 -5.10 -0.91
CA ARG A 162 -0.71 -6.55 -1.03
C ARG A 162 -0.36 -7.05 -2.44
N ARG A 163 -0.85 -6.36 -3.47
CA ARG A 163 -0.52 -6.70 -4.87
C ARG A 163 0.97 -6.57 -5.17
N LYS A 164 1.61 -5.52 -4.65
CA LYS A 164 3.05 -5.31 -4.83
C LYS A 164 3.86 -6.44 -4.18
N VAL A 165 3.55 -6.78 -2.92
CA VAL A 165 4.20 -7.88 -2.20
C VAL A 165 3.97 -9.22 -2.92
N GLU A 166 2.77 -9.47 -3.44
CA GLU A 166 2.48 -10.69 -4.19
C GLU A 166 3.27 -10.76 -5.51
N GLN A 167 3.40 -9.63 -6.23
CA GLN A 167 4.21 -9.56 -7.45
C GLN A 167 5.70 -9.78 -7.17
N GLU A 168 6.25 -9.13 -6.15
CA GLU A 168 7.64 -9.30 -5.73
C GLU A 168 7.92 -10.76 -5.32
N LYS A 169 6.99 -11.38 -4.58
CA LYS A 169 7.09 -12.80 -4.20
C LYS A 169 7.07 -13.72 -5.42
N ARG A 170 6.13 -13.53 -6.35
CA ARG A 170 6.05 -14.33 -7.59
C ARG A 170 7.33 -14.21 -8.42
N GLN A 171 7.87 -12.99 -8.55
CA GLN A 171 9.11 -12.76 -9.26
C GLN A 171 10.29 -13.47 -8.59
N ALA A 172 10.43 -13.35 -7.26
CA ALA A 172 11.48 -14.03 -6.51
C ALA A 172 11.38 -15.57 -6.59
N GLU A 173 10.17 -16.13 -6.58
CA GLU A 173 9.93 -17.58 -6.75
C GLU A 173 10.34 -18.04 -8.16
N GLU A 174 10.01 -17.27 -9.19
CA GLU A 174 10.40 -17.59 -10.57
C GLU A 174 11.92 -17.52 -10.75
N GLU A 175 12.58 -16.47 -10.23
CA GLU A 175 14.03 -16.33 -10.27
C GLU A 175 14.74 -17.46 -9.52
N ALA A 176 14.24 -17.85 -8.34
CA ALA A 176 14.76 -18.97 -7.57
C ALA A 176 14.62 -20.30 -8.33
N ARG A 177 13.46 -20.52 -8.98
CA ARG A 177 13.23 -21.71 -9.80
C ARG A 177 14.17 -21.75 -11.00
N GLN A 178 14.31 -20.65 -11.74
CA GLN A 178 15.22 -20.57 -12.89
C GLN A 178 16.68 -20.81 -12.46
N ARG A 179 17.08 -20.28 -11.30
CA ARG A 179 18.41 -20.53 -10.73
C ARG A 179 18.60 -22.01 -10.40
N ALA A 180 17.65 -22.64 -9.73
CA ALA A 180 17.72 -24.06 -9.40
C ALA A 180 17.78 -24.95 -10.66
N GLU A 181 17.03 -24.60 -11.70
CA GLU A 181 17.07 -25.30 -13.00
C GLU A 181 18.44 -25.13 -13.69
N ARG A 182 19.02 -23.93 -13.67
CA ARG A 182 20.38 -23.67 -14.20
C ARG A 182 21.44 -24.44 -13.41
N ASP A 183 21.39 -24.42 -12.09
CA ASP A 183 22.33 -25.13 -11.23
C ASP A 183 22.26 -26.64 -11.48
N LYS A 184 21.04 -27.19 -11.60
CA LYS A 184 20.84 -28.61 -11.97
C LYS A 184 21.39 -28.94 -13.35
N ALA A 185 21.17 -28.09 -14.36
CA ALA A 185 21.69 -28.29 -15.71
C ALA A 185 23.22 -28.22 -15.73
N ALA A 186 23.83 -27.28 -14.99
CA ALA A 186 25.27 -27.15 -14.87
C ALA A 186 25.91 -28.40 -14.22
N ILE A 187 25.32 -28.91 -13.13
CA ILE A 187 25.76 -30.15 -12.49
C ILE A 187 25.68 -31.33 -13.46
N ALA A 188 24.57 -31.47 -14.19
CA ALA A 188 24.40 -32.55 -15.17
C ALA A 188 25.42 -32.47 -16.33
N ALA A 189 25.68 -31.27 -16.85
CA ALA A 189 26.67 -31.06 -17.91
C ALA A 189 28.10 -31.36 -17.46
N PHE A 190 28.44 -30.95 -16.23
CA PHE A 190 29.73 -31.26 -15.62
C PHE A 190 29.92 -32.77 -15.42
N ALA A 191 28.90 -33.45 -14.87
CA ALA A 191 28.91 -34.90 -14.72
C ALA A 191 29.15 -35.61 -16.07
N SER A 192 28.39 -35.24 -17.11
CA SER A 192 28.56 -35.81 -18.46
C SER A 192 29.96 -35.61 -19.05
N THR A 193 30.56 -34.43 -18.83
CA THR A 193 31.93 -34.13 -19.28
C THR A 193 32.94 -35.04 -18.60
N LEU A 194 32.86 -35.20 -17.27
CA LEU A 194 33.74 -36.10 -16.53
C LEU A 194 33.61 -37.54 -17.03
N GLN A 195 32.38 -38.04 -17.22
CA GLN A 195 32.14 -39.40 -17.72
C GLN A 195 32.84 -39.66 -19.06
N ARG A 196 32.78 -38.71 -20.00
CA ARG A 196 33.45 -38.84 -21.31
C ARG A 196 34.97 -38.87 -21.20
N THR A 197 35.54 -38.13 -20.26
CA THR A 197 37.01 -38.09 -20.06
C THR A 197 37.55 -39.32 -19.33
N LEU A 198 36.70 -40.07 -18.62
CA LEU A 198 37.10 -41.27 -17.86
C LEU A 198 37.17 -42.54 -18.74
N VAL A 199 36.68 -42.51 -19.98
CA VAL A 199 36.80 -43.61 -20.93
C VAL A 199 38.11 -43.45 -21.73
N PRO A 200 38.99 -44.47 -21.77
CA PRO A 200 40.22 -44.41 -22.56
C PRO A 200 39.91 -44.12 -24.04
N PRO A 201 40.62 -43.18 -24.69
CA PRO A 201 40.38 -42.87 -26.10
C PRO A 201 40.74 -44.01 -27.05
N ALA A 202 41.53 -44.98 -26.59
CA ALA A 202 41.80 -46.24 -27.28
C ALA A 202 42.04 -47.34 -26.23
N LEU A 203 41.63 -48.57 -26.56
CA LEU A 203 41.91 -49.75 -25.76
C LEU A 203 43.29 -50.31 -26.09
N PRO A 204 44.04 -50.85 -25.11
CA PRO A 204 45.29 -51.53 -25.39
C PRO A 204 45.05 -52.79 -26.23
N ALA A 205 45.92 -53.05 -27.22
CA ALA A 205 45.85 -54.27 -28.02
C ALA A 205 46.52 -55.43 -27.27
N VAL A 206 45.73 -56.46 -26.91
CA VAL A 206 46.22 -57.65 -26.23
C VAL A 206 46.06 -58.87 -27.16
N PRO A 207 47.15 -59.53 -27.59
CA PRO A 207 47.07 -60.67 -28.50
C PRO A 207 46.15 -61.78 -27.96
N GLY A 208 45.16 -62.19 -28.75
CA GLY A 208 44.20 -63.25 -28.40
C GLY A 208 42.99 -62.78 -27.58
N LEU A 209 42.87 -61.48 -27.27
CA LEU A 209 41.74 -60.92 -26.53
C LEU A 209 41.12 -59.74 -27.29
N GLU A 210 39.78 -59.69 -27.31
CA GLU A 210 39.01 -58.53 -27.74
C GLU A 210 38.58 -57.76 -26.49
N LEU A 211 38.98 -56.49 -26.40
CA LEU A 211 38.62 -55.63 -25.28
C LEU A 211 37.49 -54.69 -25.67
N ALA A 212 36.60 -54.42 -24.73
CA ALA A 212 35.58 -53.38 -24.82
C ALA A 212 35.58 -52.54 -23.53
N CYS A 213 35.41 -51.22 -23.66
CA CYS A 213 35.18 -50.35 -22.51
C CYS A 213 33.69 -50.00 -22.43
N HIS A 214 33.13 -50.08 -21.24
CA HIS A 214 31.78 -49.57 -20.98
C HIS A 214 31.76 -48.88 -19.63
N TYR A 215 31.25 -47.65 -19.60
CA TYR A 215 31.05 -46.89 -18.38
C TYR A 215 29.57 -46.92 -17.99
N LYS A 216 29.28 -47.38 -16.77
CA LYS A 216 27.92 -47.52 -16.25
C LYS A 216 27.81 -46.81 -14.91
N THR A 217 26.95 -45.80 -14.83
CA THR A 217 26.66 -45.11 -13.57
C THR A 217 25.52 -45.74 -12.80
N ALA A 218 25.52 -45.52 -11.49
CA ALA A 218 24.37 -45.83 -10.64
C ALA A 218 23.23 -44.80 -10.79
N SER A 219 23.57 -43.56 -11.17
CA SER A 219 22.62 -42.47 -11.43
C SER A 219 23.10 -41.62 -12.61
N PRO A 220 22.22 -41.11 -13.48
CA PRO A 220 22.59 -40.14 -14.52
C PRO A 220 23.19 -38.84 -13.97
N GLN A 221 22.99 -38.56 -12.68
CA GLN A 221 23.39 -37.32 -12.01
C GLN A 221 24.64 -37.47 -11.14
N GLU A 222 25.17 -38.69 -10.99
CA GLU A 222 26.37 -38.97 -10.19
C GLU A 222 27.49 -39.48 -11.10
N VAL A 223 28.73 -39.09 -10.78
CA VAL A 223 29.93 -39.64 -11.43
C VAL A 223 30.49 -40.73 -10.52
N GLY A 224 30.48 -41.97 -11.00
CA GLY A 224 30.93 -43.14 -10.26
C GLY A 224 30.87 -44.38 -11.15
N GLY A 225 31.73 -45.35 -10.86
CA GLY A 225 31.88 -46.59 -11.61
C GLY A 225 33.05 -47.40 -11.08
N ASP A 226 33.11 -48.67 -11.48
CA ASP A 226 34.26 -49.52 -11.21
C ASP A 226 35.33 -49.25 -12.28
N PHE A 227 36.58 -49.04 -11.87
CA PHE A 227 37.69 -48.83 -12.78
C PHE A 227 38.41 -50.15 -13.01
N TYR A 228 38.66 -50.47 -14.28
CA TYR A 228 39.42 -51.64 -14.71
C TYR A 228 40.57 -51.19 -15.58
N ASP A 229 41.79 -51.67 -15.30
CA ASP A 229 42.96 -51.42 -16.12
C ASP A 229 43.68 -52.74 -16.43
N VAL A 230 44.28 -52.83 -17.61
CA VAL A 230 44.99 -54.02 -18.11
C VAL A 230 46.40 -53.62 -18.50
N PHE A 231 47.40 -54.19 -17.81
CA PHE A 231 48.80 -53.86 -18.04
C PHE A 231 49.66 -55.11 -18.21
N PRO A 232 50.75 -55.03 -19.00
CA PRO A 232 51.64 -56.16 -19.21
C PRO A 232 52.45 -56.43 -17.95
N VAL A 233 52.56 -57.70 -17.57
CA VAL A 233 53.45 -58.16 -16.50
C VAL A 233 54.51 -59.00 -17.18
N GLY A 234 55.73 -58.45 -17.31
CA GLY A 234 56.78 -59.03 -18.15
C GLY A 234 56.90 -60.55 -18.01
N GLY A 235 56.85 -61.26 -19.15
CA GLY A 235 56.98 -62.71 -19.19
C GLY A 235 58.43 -63.14 -19.39
N ALA A 236 58.98 -63.92 -18.46
CA ALA A 236 60.20 -64.68 -18.73
C ALA A 236 59.86 -65.86 -19.64
N GLY A 237 60.45 -65.92 -20.85
CA GLY A 237 60.37 -67.10 -21.73
C GLY A 237 59.37 -67.06 -22.90
N GLY A 238 59.11 -65.91 -23.50
CA GLY A 238 58.37 -65.83 -24.79
C GLY A 238 56.84 -65.91 -24.69
N HIS A 239 56.28 -65.99 -23.48
CA HIS A 239 54.85 -65.91 -23.23
C HIS A 239 54.47 -64.50 -22.73
N SER A 240 53.54 -63.83 -23.41
CA SER A 240 53.00 -62.54 -22.98
C SER A 240 52.04 -62.74 -21.80
N SER A 241 52.37 -62.20 -20.62
CA SER A 241 51.51 -62.22 -19.43
C SER A 241 50.92 -60.84 -19.16
N TRP A 242 49.65 -60.81 -18.76
CA TRP A 242 48.86 -59.59 -18.53
C TRP A 242 48.13 -59.70 -17.18
N ALA A 243 48.00 -58.57 -16.48
CA ALA A 243 47.20 -58.48 -15.27
C ALA A 243 46.07 -57.47 -15.45
N MET A 244 44.94 -57.75 -14.80
CA MET A 244 43.81 -56.85 -14.70
C MET A 244 43.70 -56.37 -13.25
N CYS A 245 43.71 -55.06 -13.02
CA CYS A 245 43.40 -54.47 -11.73
C CYS A 245 41.98 -53.94 -11.74
N ALA A 246 41.21 -54.24 -10.69
CA ALA A 246 39.85 -53.74 -10.51
C ALA A 246 39.77 -52.94 -9.21
N ALA A 247 39.39 -51.66 -9.32
CA ALA A 247 39.13 -50.79 -8.18
C ALA A 247 37.63 -50.45 -8.15
N ARG A 248 36.96 -50.83 -7.06
CA ARG A 248 35.54 -50.59 -6.87
C ARG A 248 35.32 -49.24 -6.19
N ALA A 249 34.51 -48.36 -6.77
CA ALA A 249 34.13 -47.13 -6.07
C ALA A 249 33.28 -47.47 -4.82
N PRO A 250 33.49 -46.79 -3.68
CA PRO A 250 32.68 -47.01 -2.48
C PRO A 250 31.22 -46.61 -2.73
N LYS A 251 30.27 -47.45 -2.28
CA LYS A 251 28.84 -47.16 -2.41
C LYS A 251 28.44 -46.01 -1.48
N PRO A 252 27.56 -45.08 -1.91
CA PRO A 252 27.03 -44.07 -1.02
C PRO A 252 26.22 -44.72 0.13
N PRO A 253 26.22 -44.12 1.33
CA PRO A 253 25.45 -44.64 2.46
C PRO A 253 23.95 -44.59 2.15
N ARG A 254 23.22 -45.64 2.52
CA ARG A 254 21.74 -45.67 2.40
C ARG A 254 21.14 -44.63 3.35
N SER A 255 20.31 -43.73 2.83
CA SER A 255 19.47 -42.84 3.65
C SER A 255 18.48 -43.67 4.47
N PRO A 256 18.40 -43.51 5.80
CA PRO A 256 17.38 -44.17 6.61
C PRO A 256 16.01 -43.55 6.30
N HIS A 257 15.03 -44.42 6.04
CA HIS A 257 13.61 -44.09 5.93
C HIS A 257 13.03 -43.79 7.32
#